data_AF-A0AAP0K7T9-F1
#
_entry.id   AF-A0AAP0K7T9-F1
#
_cell.length_a   1.000
_cell.length_b   1.000
_cell.length_c   1.000
_cell.angle_alpha   90.00
_cell.angle_beta   90.00
_cell.angle_gamma   90.00
#
_symmetry.space_group_name_H-M   'P 1'
#
loop_
_entity.id
_entity.type
_entity.pdbx_description
1 polymer ?
#
loop_
_entity_poly.entity_id
_entity_poly.type
_entity_poly.pdbx_seq_one_letter_code
_entity_poly.pdbx_strand_id
1 'polypeptide(L)' 'MFVDEVMELVELYPIRDALVGLPLVDGLSTEQRKRLTIAVELVANPSIVFMDEQILGLDARATAIIM' A
#
# COMPACT_ATOMS: atom_id res chain seq x y z
N MET A 1 3.53 -8.38 -14.34
CA MET A 1 4.14 -9.33 -13.38
C MET A 1 3.41 -9.20 -12.06
N PHE A 2 3.50 -10.18 -11.16
CA PHE A 2 2.81 -10.18 -9.85
C PHE A 2 2.89 -8.85 -9.08
N VAL A 3 4.05 -8.16 -9.13
CA VAL A 3 4.22 -6.84 -8.51
C VAL A 3 3.30 -5.76 -9.13
N ASP A 4 3.11 -5.77 -10.45
CA ASP A 4 2.23 -4.81 -11.12
C ASP A 4 0.78 -5.01 -10.68
N GLU A 5 0.35 -6.26 -10.51
CA GLU A 5 -1.00 -6.60 -10.02
C GLU A 5 -1.20 -6.11 -8.59
N VAL A 6 -0.20 -6.30 -7.71
CA VAL A 6 -0.25 -5.77 -6.34
C VAL A 6 -0.26 -4.24 -6.34
N MET A 7 0.53 -3.60 -7.20
CA MET A 7 0.58 -2.13 -7.30
C MET A 7 -0.74 -1.53 -7.81
N GLU A 8 -1.44 -2.22 -8.72
CA GLU A 8 -2.80 -1.86 -9.12
C GLU A 8 -3.80 -2.08 -7.98
N LEU A 9 -3.69 -3.23 -7.28
CA LEU A 9 -4.53 -3.58 -6.14
C LEU A 9 -4.47 -2.50 -5.03
N VAL A 10 -3.27 -2.02 -4.70
CA VAL A 10 -3.11 -0.97 -3.69
C VAL A 10 -3.14 0.45 -4.27
N GLU A 11 -3.60 0.63 -5.51
CA GLU A 11 -3.72 1.93 -6.19
C GLU A 11 -2.40 2.76 -6.22
N LEU A 12 -1.24 2.11 -6.18
CA LEU A 12 0.07 2.76 -6.25
C LEU A 12 0.65 2.76 -7.67
N TYR A 13 0.05 2.04 -8.61
CA TYR A 13 0.52 1.98 -9.99
C TYR A 13 0.72 3.35 -10.66
N PRO A 14 -0.15 4.37 -10.47
CA PRO A 14 0.04 5.70 -11.05
C PRO A 14 1.27 6.45 -10.52
N ILE A 15 1.80 6.05 -9.37
CA ILE A 15 2.94 6.69 -8.69
C ILE A 15 4.14 5.73 -8.53
N ARG A 16 4.18 4.64 -9.29
CA ARG A 16 5.21 3.60 -9.18
C ARG A 16 6.66 4.11 -9.33
N ASP A 17 6.83 5.22 -10.07
CA ASP A 17 8.14 5.83 -10.34
C ASP A 17 8.47 6.98 -9.36
N ALA A 18 7.60 7.24 -8.37
CA ALA A 18 7.80 8.27 -7.36
C ALA A 18 8.84 7.84 -6.31
N LEU A 19 9.62 8.81 -5.82
CA LEU A 19 10.52 8.57 -4.68
C LEU A 19 9.71 8.40 -3.39
N VAL A 20 10.04 7.37 -2.62
CA VAL A 20 9.40 7.09 -1.32
C VAL A 20 9.59 8.24 -0.33
N GLY A 21 10.79 8.84 -0.31
CA GLY A 21 11.13 9.96 0.57
C GLY A 21 11.08 9.65 2.07
N LEU A 22 11.34 10.68 2.87
CA LEU A 22 11.36 10.64 4.32
C LEU A 22 9.97 10.96 4.90
N PRO A 23 9.48 10.18 5.88
CA PRO A 23 8.19 10.44 6.52
C PRO A 23 8.09 11.87 7.04
N LEU A 24 6.96 12.53 6.78
CA LEU A 24 6.66 13.91 7.20
C LEU A 24 7.57 15.01 6.62
N VAL A 25 8.46 14.66 5.68
CA VAL A 25 9.38 15.61 5.03
C VAL A 25 9.09 15.69 3.53
N ASP A 26 9.18 14.56 2.82
CA ASP A 26 9.05 14.51 1.36
C ASP A 26 8.64 13.12 0.83
N GLY A 27 8.43 13.05 -0.49
CA GLY A 27 8.05 11.81 -1.19
C GLY A 27 6.58 11.45 -1.02
N LEU A 28 6.30 10.21 -0.63
CA LEU A 28 4.93 9.68 -0.53
C LEU A 28 4.16 10.27 0.64
N SER A 29 2.87 10.50 0.42
CA SER A 29 1.93 10.87 1.49
C SER A 29 1.86 9.77 2.55
N THR A 30 1.40 10.11 3.76
CA THR A 30 1.23 9.14 4.85
C THR A 30 0.36 7.95 4.42
N GLU A 31 -0.71 8.19 3.66
CA GLU A 31 -1.62 7.15 3.16
C GLU A 31 -0.98 6.28 2.07
N GLN A 32 -0.25 6.89 1.13
CA GLN A 32 0.50 6.16 0.10
C GLN A 32 1.59 5.29 0.75
N ARG A 33 2.23 5.78 1.81
CA ARG A 33 3.22 5.02 2.57
C ARG A 33 2.59 3.84 3.30
N LYS A 34 1.40 4.00 3.91
CA LYS A 34 0.64 2.89 4.49
C LYS A 34 0.31 1.82 3.44
N ARG A 35 -0.18 2.22 2.27
CA ARG A 35 -0.44 1.31 1.14
C ARG A 35 0.82 0.61 0.65
N LEU A 36 1.95 1.31 0.62
CA LEU A 36 3.23 0.74 0.23
C LEU A 36 3.69 -0.34 1.23
N THR A 37 3.52 -0.11 2.53
CA THR A 37 3.81 -1.13 3.55
C THR A 37 2.95 -2.38 3.32
N ILE A 38 1.66 -2.21 3.05
CA ILE A 38 0.76 -3.34 2.73
C ILE A 38 1.22 -4.06 1.46
N ALA A 39 1.56 -3.32 0.40
CA ALA A 39 2.03 -3.90 -0.86
C ALA A 39 3.29 -4.75 -0.68
N VAL A 40 4.24 -4.33 0.17
CA VAL A 40 5.44 -5.10 0.50
C VAL A 40 5.07 -6.43 1.15
N GLU A 41 4.15 -6.44 2.10
CA GLU A 41 3.68 -7.67 2.74
C GLU A 41 2.93 -8.59 1.76
N LEU A 42 2.11 -8.03 0.87
CA LEU A 42 1.37 -8.81 -0.14
C LEU A 42 2.28 -9.44 -1.20
N VAL A 43 3.37 -8.75 -1.59
CA VAL A 43 4.36 -9.28 -2.53
C VAL A 43 5.10 -10.50 -1.95
N ALA A 44 5.15 -10.65 -0.63
CA ALA A 44 5.67 -11.87 0.00
C ALA A 44 4.76 -13.10 -0.22
N ASN A 45 3.58 -12.91 -0.82
CA ASN A 45 2.55 -13.93 -1.05
C ASN A 45 2.25 -14.81 0.20
N PRO A 46 1.91 -14.18 1.35
CA PRO A 46 1.62 -14.91 2.58
C PRO A 46 0.27 -15.64 2.48
N SER A 47 0.15 -16.78 3.18
CA SER A 47 -1.12 -17.51 3.25
C SER A 47 -2.18 -16.82 4.12
N ILE A 48 -1.74 -16.00 5.09
CA ILE A 48 -2.59 -15.24 6.02
C ILE A 48 -1.89 -13.91 6.32
N VAL A 49 -2.63 -12.81 6.28
CA VAL A 49 -2.15 -11.47 6.68
C VAL A 49 -2.94 -11.01 7.90
N PHE A 50 -2.23 -10.54 8.93
CA PHE A 50 -2.84 -9.87 10.08
C PHE A 50 -2.67 -8.36 9.91
N MET A 51 -3.76 -7.61 9.93
CA MET A 51 -3.73 -6.14 9.91
C MET A 51 -4.41 -5.62 11.17
N ASP A 52 -3.63 -4.96 12.03
CA ASP A 52 -4.15 -4.19 13.16
C ASP A 52 -4.65 -2.82 12.67
N GLU A 53 -5.21 -1.97 13.56
CA GLU A 53 -5.91 -0.67 13.36
C GLU A 53 -5.39 0.29 12.26
N GLN A 54 -4.24 0.06 11.64
CA GLN A 54 -3.61 0.92 10.63
C GLN A 54 -4.42 1.14 9.34
N ILE A 55 -5.49 0.36 9.11
CA ILE A 55 -6.45 0.58 8.02
C ILE A 55 -7.35 1.81 8.31
N LEU A 56 -7.44 2.28 9.56
CA LEU A 56 -8.12 3.54 9.90
C LEU A 56 -7.38 4.72 9.24
N GLY A 57 -8.07 5.37 8.30
CA GLY A 57 -7.55 6.47 7.50
C GLY A 57 -7.18 6.10 6.06
N LEU A 58 -7.41 4.86 5.64
CA LEU A 58 -7.54 4.52 4.22
C LEU A 58 -9.00 4.78 3.81
N ASP A 59 -9.19 5.49 2.70
CA ASP A 59 -10.51 5.73 2.13
C ASP A 59 -11.25 4.39 1.98
N ALA A 60 -12.56 4.34 2.21
CA ALA A 60 -13.32 3.10 2.38
C ALA A 60 -13.15 2.10 1.21
N ARG A 61 -12.70 2.58 0.04
CA ARG A 61 -12.32 1.79 -1.14
C ARG A 61 -11.05 0.97 -0.94
N ALA A 62 -10.01 1.53 -0.33
CA ALA A 62 -8.75 0.82 -0.08
C ALA A 62 -8.92 -0.29 0.97
N THR A 63 -9.84 -0.12 1.92
CA THR A 63 -10.22 -1.17 2.89
C THR A 63 -10.95 -2.33 2.21
N ALA A 64 -11.81 -2.06 1.22
CA ALA A 64 -12.57 -3.09 0.51
C ALA A 64 -11.71 -3.99 -0.39
N ILE A 65 -10.51 -3.54 -0.76
CA ILE A 65 -9.62 -4.28 -1.64
C ILE A 65 -8.82 -5.35 -0.88
N ILE A 66 -8.71 -5.22 0.45
CA ILE A 66 -7.89 -6.08 1.30
C ILE A 66 -8.71 -7.18 2.01
N MET A 67 -10.04 -7.10 1.96
CA MET A 67 -10.96 -8.04 2.62
C MET A 67 -11.43 -9.17 1.72
#